data_AF-A0A811Z339-F1
#
_entry.id   AF-A0A811Z339-F1
#
_cell.length_a   1.000
_cell.length_b   1.000
_cell.length_c   1.000
_cell.angle_alpha   90.00
_cell.angle_beta   90.00
_cell.angle_gamma   90.00
#
_symmetry.space_group_name_H-M   'P 1'
#
loop_
_entity.id
_entity.type
_entity.pdbx_description
1 polymer ?
#
loop_
_entity_poly.entity_id
_entity_poly.type
_entity_poly.pdbx_seq_one_letter_code
_entity_poly.pdbx_strand_id
1 'polypeptide(L)'
;MMIEGLHTVVSDKGRVPSIKVVNDNAPEHTLQPGFLSALRLHQTRGANLNFQKNKNNICYYNTYQVIQFDCLPLVGSFIANGNELAPLFEELRQVVEVS
;
A
#
# COMPACT_ATOMS: atom_id res chain seq x y z
N MET A 1 13.71 -0.16 10.74
CA MET A 1 13.45 -1.57 11.08
C MET A 1 13.33 -2.37 9.79
N MET A 2 13.87 -3.60 9.68
CA MET A 2 13.52 -4.50 8.58
C MET A 2 12.30 -5.32 9.01
N ILE A 3 11.23 -5.30 8.21
CA ILE A 3 10.01 -6.08 8.47
C ILE A 3 10.14 -7.35 7.63
N GLU A 4 10.32 -8.48 8.31
CA GLU A 4 10.29 -9.79 7.68
C GLU A 4 8.89 -10.04 7.10
N GLY A 5 8.81 -10.53 5.85
CA GLY A 5 7.51 -10.70 5.16
C GLY A 5 6.96 -9.43 4.49
N LEU A 6 7.69 -8.30 4.52
CA LEU A 6 7.30 -7.09 3.81
C LEU A 6 7.50 -7.22 2.30
N HIS A 7 6.40 -7.26 1.56
CA HIS A 7 6.39 -7.23 0.11
C HIS A 7 6.14 -5.80 -0.36
N THR A 8 7.04 -5.27 -1.21
CA THR A 8 6.93 -3.89 -1.68
C THR A 8 6.76 -3.87 -3.20
N VAL A 9 5.72 -3.18 -3.64
CA VAL A 9 5.46 -2.92 -5.05
C VAL A 9 5.45 -1.41 -5.29
N VAL A 10 6.27 -0.96 -6.22
CA VAL A 10 6.29 0.43 -6.70
C VAL A 10 5.83 0.45 -8.15
N SER A 11 4.75 1.18 -8.41
CA SER A 11 4.14 1.28 -9.73
C SER A 11 3.96 2.75 -10.13
N ASP A 12 4.14 3.05 -11.43
CA ASP A 12 3.69 4.32 -12.01
C ASP A 12 2.14 4.34 -12.06
N LYS A 13 1.53 5.52 -11.93
CA LYS A 13 0.09 5.80 -11.67
C LYS A 13 -0.93 5.32 -12.71
N GLY A 14 -0.53 4.42 -13.59
CA GLY A 14 -1.40 3.73 -14.52
C GLY A 14 -0.67 2.67 -15.34
N ARG A 15 0.51 2.20 -14.89
CA ARG A 15 1.37 1.29 -15.66
C ARG A 15 1.86 0.11 -14.82
N VAL A 16 2.49 -0.83 -15.54
CA VAL A 16 3.14 -2.05 -15.04
C VAL A 16 4.03 -1.73 -13.81
N PRO A 17 4.03 -2.60 -12.77
CA PRO A 17 4.94 -2.46 -11.63
C PRO A 17 6.37 -2.23 -12.11
N SER A 18 6.95 -1.10 -11.68
CA SER A 18 8.30 -0.69 -12.12
C SER A 18 9.37 -1.34 -11.26
N ILE A 19 9.08 -1.56 -9.98
CA ILE A 19 9.95 -2.29 -9.05
C ILE A 19 9.08 -3.18 -8.17
N LYS A 20 9.42 -4.47 -8.14
CA LYS A 20 8.75 -5.48 -7.33
C LYS A 20 9.79 -6.17 -6.46
N VAL A 21 9.72 -5.93 -5.15
CA VAL A 21 10.52 -6.66 -4.16
C VAL A 21 9.57 -7.57 -3.41
N VAL A 22 9.60 -8.85 -3.77
CA VAL A 22 8.66 -9.85 -3.30
C VAL A 22 9.42 -11.11 -2.92
N ASN A 23 9.24 -11.55 -1.68
CA ASN A 23 9.56 -12.90 -1.24
C ASN A 23 8.43 -13.89 -1.66
N ASP A 24 8.73 -15.18 -1.73
CA ASP A 24 7.83 -16.27 -2.14
C ASP A 24 6.55 -16.40 -1.29
N ASN A 25 6.53 -15.76 -0.12
CA ASN A 25 5.39 -15.76 0.81
C ASN A 25 4.27 -14.75 0.47
N ALA A 26 4.43 -13.93 -0.59
CA ALA A 26 3.40 -12.97 -0.97
C ALA A 26 2.20 -13.69 -1.60
N PRO A 27 0.95 -13.31 -1.24
CA PRO A 27 -0.21 -13.82 -1.97
C PRO A 27 -0.16 -13.34 -3.43
N GLU A 28 -0.10 -14.27 -4.39
CA GLU A 28 0.19 -13.98 -5.80
C GLU A 28 -0.78 -12.96 -6.42
N HIS A 29 -2.07 -13.04 -6.06
CA HIS A 29 -3.11 -12.16 -6.59
C HIS A 29 -2.92 -10.69 -6.19
N THR A 30 -2.24 -10.41 -5.07
CA THR A 30 -2.00 -9.04 -4.57
C THR A 30 -1.04 -8.26 -5.45
N LEU A 31 -0.29 -8.96 -6.30
CA LEU A 31 0.74 -8.39 -7.17
C LEU A 31 0.21 -8.13 -8.58
N GLN A 32 -1.03 -8.57 -8.86
CA GLN A 32 -1.66 -8.37 -10.15
C GLN A 32 -1.99 -6.87 -10.35
N PRO A 33 -1.77 -6.31 -11.55
CA PRO A 33 -2.10 -4.92 -11.84
C PRO A 33 -3.55 -4.55 -11.53
N GLY A 34 -4.49 -5.49 -11.72
CA GLY A 34 -5.90 -5.28 -11.41
C GLY A 34 -6.17 -5.03 -9.92
N PHE A 35 -5.52 -5.79 -9.03
CA PHE A 35 -5.63 -5.62 -7.59
C PHE A 35 -5.10 -4.26 -7.14
N LEU A 36 -3.88 -3.91 -7.58
CA LEU A 36 -3.22 -2.65 -7.23
C LEU A 36 -3.99 -1.43 -7.76
N SER A 37 -4.58 -1.54 -8.95
CA SER A 37 -5.40 -0.48 -9.56
C SER A 37 -6.73 -0.29 -8.84
N ALA A 38 -7.37 -1.37 -8.38
CA ALA A 38 -8.61 -1.30 -7.62
C ALA A 38 -8.41 -0.55 -6.29
N LEU A 39 -7.33 -0.87 -5.55
CA LEU A 39 -6.98 -0.15 -4.32
C LEU A 39 -6.77 1.36 -4.55
N ARG A 40 -6.16 1.71 -5.69
CA ARG A 40 -5.95 3.11 -6.07
C ARG A 40 -7.25 3.83 -6.45
N LEU A 41 -8.18 3.13 -7.11
CA LEU A 41 -9.49 3.67 -7.42
C LEU A 41 -10.27 3.97 -6.13
N HIS A 42 -10.19 3.09 -5.12
CA HIS A 42 -10.78 3.34 -3.80
C HIS A 42 -10.19 4.58 -3.12
N GLN A 43 -8.86 4.77 -3.15
CA GLN A 43 -8.20 5.98 -2.66
C GLN A 43 -8.74 7.26 -3.33
N THR A 44 -8.81 7.25 -4.67
CA THR A 44 -9.25 8.40 -5.47
C THR A 44 -10.71 8.73 -5.20
N ARG A 45 -11.57 7.70 -5.09
CA ARG A 45 -12.99 7.89 -4.74
C ARG A 45 -13.18 8.40 -3.32
N GLY A 46 -12.38 7.94 -2.35
CA GLY A 46 -12.43 8.44 -0.98
C GLY A 46 -12.09 9.93 -0.89
N ALA A 47 -11.18 10.43 -1.73
CA ALA A 47 -10.83 11.86 -1.76
C ALA A 47 -11.96 12.75 -2.32
N ASN A 48 -12.89 12.19 -3.09
CA ASN A 48 -14.05 12.91 -3.63
C ASN A 48 -15.21 13.05 -2.63
N LEU A 49 -15.11 12.46 -1.43
CA LEU A 49 -16.12 12.53 -0.36
C LEU A 49 -15.86 13.68 0.64
N ASN A 50 -15.26 14.80 0.19
CA ASN A 50 -14.85 15.94 1.03
C ASN A 50 -13.83 15.62 2.13
N PHE A 51 -13.20 14.45 2.11
CA PHE A 51 -11.97 14.22 2.88
C PHE A 51 -10.81 14.95 2.19
N GLN A 52 -9.87 15.51 2.96
CA GLN A 52 -8.61 16.01 2.38
C GLN A 52 -7.95 14.88 1.56
N LYS A 53 -7.19 15.26 0.52
CA LYS A 53 -6.52 14.31 -0.39
C LYS A 53 -5.91 13.14 0.38
N ASN A 54 -6.49 11.94 0.24
CA ASN A 54 -6.06 10.74 0.95
C ASN A 54 -4.62 10.40 0.57
N LYS A 55 -3.68 10.62 1.49
CA LYS A 55 -2.26 10.33 1.27
C LYS A 55 -1.99 8.82 1.29
N ASN A 56 -2.72 8.09 2.13
CA ASN A 56 -2.53 6.66 2.39
C ASN A 56 -3.88 5.90 2.40
N ASN A 57 -3.88 4.61 2.06
CA ASN A 57 -4.99 3.67 2.24
C ASN A 57 -4.49 2.39 2.90
N ILE A 58 -5.23 1.86 3.85
CA ILE A 58 -4.90 0.64 4.58
C ILE A 58 -6.07 -0.32 4.45
N CYS A 59 -5.81 -1.51 3.93
CA CYS A 59 -6.80 -2.54 3.72
C CYS A 59 -6.40 -3.79 4.53
N TYR A 60 -7.33 -4.25 5.36
CA TYR A 60 -7.19 -5.48 6.14
C TYR A 60 -7.97 -6.60 5.45
N TYR A 61 -7.28 -7.70 5.12
CA TYR A 61 -7.88 -8.94 4.65
C TYR A 61 -7.67 -10.03 5.70
N ASN A 62 -8.38 -11.15 5.57
CA ASN A 62 -8.29 -12.24 6.56
C ASN A 62 -6.86 -12.77 6.77
N THR A 63 -6.04 -12.78 5.72
CA THR A 63 -4.70 -13.41 5.76
C THR A 63 -3.56 -12.43 5.51
N TYR A 64 -3.84 -11.20 5.07
CA TYR A 64 -2.83 -10.20 4.72
C TYR A 64 -3.35 -8.78 4.86
N GLN A 65 -2.43 -7.82 4.90
CA GLN A 65 -2.69 -6.39 4.95
C GLN A 65 -2.01 -5.69 3.79
N VAL A 66 -2.58 -4.57 3.37
CA VAL A 66 -2.02 -3.71 2.33
C VAL A 66 -2.01 -2.26 2.79
N ILE A 67 -0.84 -1.61 2.80
CA ILE A 67 -0.70 -0.16 2.98
C ILE A 67 -0.27 0.42 1.63
N GLN A 68 -1.08 1.30 1.07
CA GLN A 68 -0.81 1.96 -0.19
C GLN A 68 -0.68 3.47 0.02
N PHE A 69 0.36 4.09 -0.55
CA PHE A 69 0.68 5.49 -0.34
C PHE A 69 0.96 6.21 -1.66
N ASP A 70 0.51 7.46 -1.74
CA ASP A 70 0.65 8.31 -2.91
C ASP A 70 2.00 9.03 -2.91
N CYS A 71 2.95 8.55 -3.73
CA CYS A 71 4.25 9.20 -3.96
C CYS A 71 4.34 9.75 -5.38
N LEU A 72 3.50 10.73 -5.71
CA LEU A 72 3.38 11.30 -7.07
C LEU A 72 4.75 11.50 -7.75
N PRO A 73 4.96 10.96 -8.98
CA PRO A 73 4.00 10.29 -9.85
C PRO A 73 3.77 8.80 -9.57
N LEU A 74 4.41 8.23 -8.56
CA LEU A 74 4.35 6.81 -8.20
C LEU A 74 3.27 6.49 -7.16
N VAL A 75 3.01 5.20 -7.02
CA VAL A 75 2.26 4.61 -5.92
C VAL A 75 3.12 3.51 -5.32
N GLY A 76 3.34 3.58 -4.01
CA GLY A 76 3.96 2.50 -3.26
C GLY A 76 2.92 1.66 -2.54
N SER A 77 3.10 0.34 -2.55
CA SER A 77 2.23 -0.61 -1.86
C SER A 77 3.09 -1.56 -1.03
N PHE A 78 2.84 -1.59 0.28
CA PHE A 78 3.36 -2.58 1.20
C PHE A 78 2.30 -3.64 1.43
N ILE A 79 2.66 -4.90 1.28
CA ILE A 79 1.80 -6.07 1.49
C ILE A 79 2.52 -6.98 2.47
N ALA A 80 1.85 -7.44 3.53
CA ALA A 80 2.39 -8.45 4.44
C ALA A 80 1.28 -9.34 4.97
N ASN A 81 1.64 -10.50 5.50
CA ASN A 81 0.67 -11.45 6.03
C ASN A 81 0.24 -11.02 7.46
N GLY A 82 -0.96 -11.46 7.88
CA GLY A 82 -1.45 -11.20 9.24
C GLY A 82 -1.45 -9.72 9.63
N ASN A 83 -0.85 -9.39 10.78
CA ASN A 83 -0.78 -8.03 11.34
C ASN A 83 0.64 -7.44 11.35
N GLU A 84 1.49 -7.89 10.43
CA GLU A 84 2.91 -7.55 10.38
C GLU A 84 3.17 -6.08 9.98
N LEU A 85 2.19 -5.39 9.38
CA LEU A 85 2.31 -3.97 9.02
C LEU A 85 1.93 -3.00 10.15
N ALA A 86 1.41 -3.48 11.28
CA ALA A 86 1.00 -2.62 12.39
C ALA A 86 2.13 -1.72 12.93
N PRO A 87 3.37 -2.22 13.14
CA PRO A 87 4.48 -1.37 13.56
C PRO A 87 4.85 -0.29 12.53
N LEU A 88 4.82 -0.64 11.24
CA LEU A 88 5.10 0.30 10.15
C LEU A 88 4.06 1.41 10.11
N PHE A 89 2.80 1.07 10.35
CA PHE A 89 1.72 2.05 10.39
C PHE A 89 1.90 3.05 11.54
N GLU A 90 2.25 2.59 12.74
CA GLU A 90 2.48 3.49 13.88
C GLU A 90 3.68 4.43 13.63
N GLU A 91 4.76 3.94 13.01
CA GLU A 91 5.88 4.80 12.59
C GLU A 91 5.44 5.82 11.54
N LEU A 92 4.70 5.40 10.51
CA LEU A 92 4.18 6.31 9.47
C LEU A 92 3.24 7.36 10.06
N ARG A 93 2.41 7.00 11.04
CA ARG A 93 1.52 7.94 11.74
C ARG A 93 2.30 9.04 12.44
N GLN A 94 3.39 8.68 13.13
CA GLN A 94 4.26 9.66 13.80
C GLN A 94 4.89 10.65 12.81
N VAL A 95 5.28 10.21 11.62
CA VAL A 95 5.86 11.11 10.61
C VAL A 95 4.79 12.04 10.01
N VAL A 96 3.56 11.56 9.84
CA VAL A 96 2.46 12.33 9.24
C VAL A 96 1.88 13.37 10.21
N GLU A 97 1.83 13.09 11.51
CA GLU A 97 1.27 14.00 12.52
C GLU A 97 2.16 15.22 12.84
N VAL A 98 3.42 15.21 12.41
CA VAL A 98 4.39 16.31 12.67
C VAL A 98 4.39 17.36 11.53
N SER A 99 3.56 17.18 10.49
CA SER A 99 3.53 18.02 9.28
C SER A 99 2.31 18.92 9.16
#